data_AF-A0A9P5W9J3-F1
#
_entry.id   AF-A0A9P5W9J3-F1
#
_cell.length_a   1.000
_cell.length_b   1.000
_cell.length_c   1.000
_cell.angle_alpha   90.00
_cell.angle_beta   90.00
_cell.angle_gamma   90.00
#
_symmetry.space_group_name_H-M   'P 1'
#
loop_
_entity.id
_entity.type
_entity.pdbx_description
1 polymer ?
#
loop_
_entity_poly.entity_id
_entity_poly.type
_entity_poly.pdbx_seq_one_letter_code
_entity_poly.pdbx_strand_id
1 'polypeptide(L)'
;MRLDSGNFSWGSEAISRKARIVAVVYNASNNELVRTGTLVKNAIVQVDATPFRQWYESHYAVPIGARKGKGAVKAESEEVSKARSNHVQRKIESRKAESKVDPALDHQFAAGRLYACISSRP
;
A
#
# COMPACT_ATOMS: atom_id res chain seq x y z
N MET A 1 -22.96 11.86 7.72
CA MET A 1 -21.59 11.48 8.14
C MET A 1 -20.82 11.03 6.90
N ARG A 2 -19.57 11.46 6.73
CA ARG A 2 -18.70 11.10 5.58
C ARG A 2 -17.30 10.81 6.11
N LEU A 3 -16.65 9.78 5.57
CA LEU A 3 -15.27 9.41 5.87
C LEU A 3 -14.51 9.28 4.56
N ASP A 4 -13.30 9.81 4.51
CA ASP A 4 -12.42 9.82 3.34
C ASP A 4 -11.13 9.04 3.57
N SER A 5 -10.85 8.66 4.81
CA SER A 5 -9.61 8.02 5.24
C SER A 5 -9.85 7.02 6.36
N GLY A 6 -8.99 6.00 6.42
CA GLY A 6 -9.03 4.95 7.44
C GLY A 6 -7.62 4.48 7.79
N ASN A 7 -7.49 3.77 8.92
CA ASN A 7 -6.25 3.08 9.27
C ASN A 7 -6.30 1.66 8.73
N PHE A 8 -5.42 1.34 7.78
CA PHE A 8 -5.36 0.04 7.12
C PHE A 8 -4.06 -0.68 7.49
N SER A 9 -4.14 -1.99 7.66
CA SER A 9 -3.02 -2.83 8.08
C SER A 9 -2.52 -3.69 6.92
N TRP A 10 -1.20 -3.69 6.70
CA TRP A 10 -0.54 -4.65 5.82
C TRP A 10 -0.02 -5.79 6.68
N GLY A 11 -0.75 -6.91 6.66
CA GLY A 11 -0.56 -8.02 7.61
C GLY A 11 0.79 -8.73 7.52
N SER A 12 1.33 -8.95 6.31
CA SER A 12 2.61 -9.65 6.15
C SER A 12 3.80 -8.87 6.69
N GLU A 13 3.70 -7.54 6.66
CA GLU A 13 4.73 -6.61 7.15
C GLU A 13 4.46 -6.11 8.58
N ALA A 14 3.33 -6.52 9.18
CA ALA A 14 2.88 -6.11 10.50
C ALA A 14 2.86 -4.57 10.71
N ILE A 15 2.49 -3.81 9.67
CA ILE A 15 2.35 -2.35 9.77
C ILE A 15 0.92 -1.87 9.57
N SER A 16 0.63 -0.69 10.10
CA SER A 16 -0.61 0.03 9.82
C SER A 16 -0.32 1.47 9.45
N ARG A 17 -1.07 2.00 8.48
CA ARG A 17 -0.96 3.37 8.01
C ARG A 17 -2.34 3.96 7.73
N LYS A 18 -2.46 5.25 8.01
CA LYS A 18 -3.60 6.05 7.56
C LYS A 18 -3.50 6.18 6.04
N ALA A 19 -4.52 5.71 5.33
CA ALA A 19 -4.63 5.83 3.88
C ALA A 19 -6.00 6.40 3.49
N ARG A 20 -6.02 7.15 2.39
CA ARG A 20 -7.26 7.66 1.82
C ARG A 20 -8.03 6.52 1.15
N ILE A 21 -9.33 6.48 1.38
CA ILE A 21 -10.26 5.57 0.70
C ILE A 21 -10.61 6.21 -0.65
N VAL A 22 -10.38 5.47 -1.74
CA VAL A 22 -10.61 5.94 -3.10
C VAL A 22 -12.03 5.60 -3.55
N ALA A 23 -12.41 4.32 -3.46
CA ALA A 23 -13.71 3.84 -3.90
C ALA A 23 -14.06 2.52 -3.23
N VAL A 24 -15.36 2.25 -3.07
CA VAL A 24 -15.89 0.91 -2.79
C VAL A 24 -15.98 0.16 -4.11
N VAL A 25 -15.41 -1.05 -4.18
CA VAL A 25 -15.35 -1.84 -5.42
C VAL A 25 -16.19 -3.11 -5.36
N TYR A 26 -16.44 -3.63 -4.16
CA TYR A 26 -17.23 -4.84 -3.98
C TYR A 26 -17.85 -4.89 -2.60
N ASN A 27 -19.06 -5.42 -2.53
CA ASN A 27 -19.76 -5.71 -1.29
C ASN A 27 -20.51 -7.04 -1.46
N ALA A 28 -20.31 -7.99 -0.53
CA ALA A 28 -20.92 -9.30 -0.63
C ALA A 28 -22.44 -9.30 -0.36
N SER A 29 -22.96 -8.31 0.35
CA SER A 29 -24.36 -8.29 0.78
C SER A 29 -25.29 -7.54 -0.18
N ASN A 30 -24.81 -6.46 -0.80
CA ASN A 30 -25.64 -5.66 -1.70
C ASN A 30 -24.79 -4.83 -2.68
N ASN A 31 -25.05 -4.99 -3.98
CA ASN A 31 -24.38 -4.24 -5.05
C ASN A 31 -24.71 -2.74 -5.04
N GLU A 32 -25.87 -2.33 -4.52
CA GLU A 32 -26.21 -0.91 -4.39
C GLU A 32 -25.21 -0.17 -3.51
N LEU A 33 -24.62 -0.83 -2.51
CA LEU A 33 -23.61 -0.23 -1.64
C LEU A 33 -22.31 0.09 -2.37
N VAL A 34 -22.02 -0.63 -3.46
CA VAL A 34 -20.90 -0.32 -4.35
C VAL A 34 -21.23 0.92 -5.17
N ARG A 35 -22.45 0.99 -5.73
CA ARG A 35 -22.92 2.11 -6.55
C ARG A 35 -22.98 3.42 -5.76
N THR A 36 -23.38 3.37 -4.49
CA THR A 36 -23.49 4.56 -3.62
C THR A 36 -22.19 4.88 -2.87
N GLY A 37 -21.16 4.03 -2.95
CA GLY A 37 -19.91 4.20 -2.21
C GLY A 37 -20.09 4.12 -0.69
N THR A 38 -21.04 3.31 -0.21
CA THR A 38 -21.34 3.20 1.22
C THR A 38 -20.33 2.31 1.93
N LEU A 39 -19.69 2.85 2.97
CA LEU A 39 -18.72 2.12 3.78
C LEU A 39 -19.43 1.27 4.83
N VAL A 40 -19.19 -0.04 4.80
CA VAL A 40 -19.70 -0.99 5.79
C VAL A 40 -18.64 -2.04 6.10
N LYS A 41 -18.82 -2.79 7.19
CA LYS A 41 -17.98 -3.95 7.48
C LYS A 41 -17.99 -4.93 6.30
N ASN A 42 -16.81 -5.46 5.99
CA ASN A 42 -16.53 -6.40 4.92
C ASN A 42 -16.67 -5.85 3.49
N ALA A 43 -16.83 -4.53 3.32
CA ALA A 43 -16.71 -3.90 2.02
C ALA A 43 -15.25 -3.97 1.54
N ILE A 44 -15.06 -4.30 0.27
CA ILE A 44 -13.76 -4.22 -0.39
C ILE A 44 -13.64 -2.84 -1.02
N VAL A 45 -12.57 -2.15 -0.65
CA VAL A 45 -12.27 -0.79 -1.07
C VAL A 45 -10.91 -0.71 -1.74
N GLN A 46 -10.73 0.27 -2.62
CA GLN A 46 -9.41 0.70 -3.06
C GLN A 46 -8.91 1.81 -2.15
N VAL A 47 -7.67 1.69 -1.68
CA VAL A 47 -6.99 2.68 -0.83
C VAL A 47 -5.72 3.19 -1.50
N ASP A 48 -5.29 4.40 -1.16
CA ASP A 48 -4.01 4.95 -1.63
C ASP A 48 -2.82 4.11 -1.13
N ALA A 49 -1.97 3.69 -2.08
CA ALA A 49 -0.79 2.87 -1.79
C ALA A 49 0.40 3.67 -1.22
N THR A 50 0.39 5.01 -1.35
CA THR A 50 1.55 5.87 -1.06
C THR A 50 2.13 5.71 0.34
N PRO A 51 1.32 5.69 1.43
CA PRO A 51 1.86 5.52 2.79
C PRO A 51 2.58 4.19 3.01
N PHE A 52 2.14 3.14 2.32
CA PHE A 52 2.72 1.80 2.41
C PHE A 52 3.99 1.69 1.56
N ARG A 53 3.97 2.27 0.35
CA ARG A 53 5.14 2.33 -0.54
C ARG A 53 6.29 3.10 0.08
N GLN A 54 6.03 4.28 0.66
CA GLN A 54 7.04 5.06 1.39
C GLN A 54 7.63 4.22 2.53
N TRP A 55 6.79 3.58 3.35
CA TRP A 55 7.32 2.75 4.42
C TRP A 55 8.22 1.61 3.89
N TYR A 56 7.80 0.92 2.83
CA TYR A 56 8.54 -0.20 2.26
C TYR A 56 9.91 0.24 1.71
N GLU A 57 9.94 1.34 0.97
CA GLU A 57 11.17 1.93 0.42
C GLU A 57 12.12 2.41 1.53
N SER A 58 11.59 3.02 2.59
CA SER A 58 12.36 3.33 3.80
C SER A 58 12.91 2.10 4.52
N HIS A 59 12.12 1.03 4.60
CA HIS A 59 12.42 -0.15 5.40
C HIS A 59 13.44 -1.08 4.75
N TYR A 60 13.29 -1.29 3.43
CA TYR A 60 14.11 -2.23 2.65
C TYR A 60 15.10 -1.55 1.71
N ALA A 61 14.97 -0.24 1.45
CA ALA A 61 15.71 0.47 0.40
C ALA A 61 15.61 -0.24 -0.97
N VAL A 62 14.42 -0.77 -1.27
CA VAL A 62 14.08 -1.43 -2.53
C VAL A 62 12.83 -0.76 -3.09
N PRO A 63 12.79 -0.41 -4.38
CA PRO A 63 11.59 0.14 -5.01
C PRO A 63 10.50 -0.93 -5.13
N ILE A 64 9.24 -0.53 -4.95
CA ILE A 64 8.06 -1.39 -5.10
C ILE A 64 7.07 -0.77 -6.09
N GLY A 65 6.41 -1.58 -6.90
CA GLY A 65 5.48 -1.12 -7.93
C GLY A 65 6.17 -0.36 -9.07
N ALA A 66 7.45 -0.64 -9.33
CA ALA A 66 8.16 -0.05 -10.45
C ALA A 66 7.63 -0.64 -11.78
N ARG A 67 7.01 0.21 -12.62
CA ARG A 67 6.53 -0.23 -13.94
C ARG A 67 7.72 -0.64 -14.80
N LYS A 68 7.77 -1.90 -15.26
CA LYS A 68 8.73 -2.35 -16.29
C LYS A 68 8.28 -1.83 -17.66
N GLY A 69 8.95 -0.80 -18.21
CA GLY A 69 8.69 -0.28 -19.57
C GLY A 69 9.15 1.17 -19.83
N LYS A 70 9.13 1.61 -21.09
CA LYS A 70 9.44 3.00 -21.49
C LYS A 70 8.36 3.94 -20.94
N GLY A 71 8.72 4.81 -19.99
CA GLY A 71 7.78 5.57 -19.17
C GLY A 71 7.78 5.17 -17.70
N ALA A 72 8.65 4.22 -17.31
CA ALA A 72 9.01 3.99 -15.93
C ALA A 72 9.48 5.32 -15.33
N VAL A 73 8.68 5.91 -14.46
CA VAL A 73 9.23 6.71 -13.39
C VAL A 73 10.22 5.75 -12.73
N LYS A 74 11.52 5.96 -12.96
CA LYS A 74 12.55 5.45 -12.07
C LYS A 74 12.17 6.02 -10.71
N ALA A 75 11.34 5.31 -9.97
CA ALA A 75 11.07 5.59 -8.58
C ALA A 75 12.32 5.13 -7.81
N GLU A 76 13.48 5.69 -8.15
CA GLU A 76 14.46 6.01 -7.13
C GLU A 76 13.81 7.13 -6.34
N SER A 77 12.90 6.75 -5.44
CA SER A 77 12.45 7.70 -4.44
C SER A 77 13.69 8.15 -3.66
N GLU A 78 13.66 9.40 -3.17
CA GLU A 78 14.74 9.90 -2.32
C GLU A 78 15.04 8.95 -1.16
N GLU A 79 14.06 8.15 -0.72
CA GLU A 79 14.25 7.17 0.33
C GLU A 79 15.12 5.98 -0.09
N VAL A 80 15.03 5.51 -1.34
CA VAL A 80 15.88 4.40 -1.82
C VAL A 80 17.33 4.86 -1.94
N SER A 81 17.57 6.05 -2.49
CA SER A 81 18.92 6.61 -2.73
C SER A 81 19.51 7.36 -1.53
N LYS A 82 18.77 7.51 -0.43
CA LYS A 82 19.21 8.24 0.77
C LYS A 82 20.51 7.67 1.33
N ALA A 83 21.53 8.52 1.45
CA ALA A 83 22.74 8.23 2.21
C ALA A 83 22.40 7.99 3.68
N ARG A 84 22.86 6.86 4.22
CA ARG A 84 22.58 6.41 5.58
C ARG A 84 23.90 6.11 6.29
N SER A 85 23.91 6.21 7.63
CA SER A 85 25.08 5.81 8.40
C SER A 85 25.35 4.31 8.26
N ASN A 86 26.60 3.91 8.44
CA ASN A 86 27.04 2.51 8.28
C ASN A 86 26.26 1.51 9.17
N HIS A 87 25.74 1.96 10.32
CA HIS A 87 24.92 1.14 11.20
C HIS A 87 23.52 0.90 10.62
N VAL A 88 22.88 1.94 10.08
CA VAL A 88 21.56 1.80 9.45
C VAL A 88 21.65 0.99 8.17
N GLN A 89 22.71 1.19 7.38
CA GLN A 89 22.93 0.44 6.14
C GLN A 89 23.00 -1.08 6.40
N ARG A 90 23.81 -1.51 7.38
CA ARG A 90 23.90 -2.93 7.79
C ARG A 90 22.54 -3.50 8.21
N LYS A 91 21.72 -2.71 8.91
CA LYS A 91 20.37 -3.11 9.34
C LYS A 91 19.39 -3.29 8.17
N ILE A 92 19.52 -2.47 7.12
CA ILE A 92 18.69 -2.59 5.93
C ILE A 92 19.13 -3.80 5.10
N GLU A 93 20.44 -3.99 4.94
CA GLU A 93 21.00 -5.15 4.23
C GLU A 93 20.54 -6.47 4.85
N SER A 94 20.51 -6.57 6.18
CA SER A 94 20.01 -7.78 6.85
C SER A 94 18.53 -8.06 6.57
N ARG A 95 17.72 -7.02 6.35
CA ARG A 95 16.28 -7.13 6.05
C ARG A 95 15.99 -7.38 4.58
N LYS A 96 16.91 -7.00 3.68
CA LYS A 96 16.68 -7.05 2.24
C LYS A 96 16.29 -8.44 1.73
N ALA A 97 16.74 -9.51 2.40
CA ALA A 97 16.34 -10.88 2.10
C ALA A 97 14.81 -11.13 2.27
N GLU A 98 14.16 -10.40 3.17
CA GLU A 98 12.72 -10.52 3.47
C GLU A 98 11.87 -9.61 2.58
N SER A 99 12.47 -8.80 1.70
CA SER A 99 11.77 -7.81 0.86
C SER A 99 10.86 -8.42 -0.23
N LYS A 100 10.71 -9.74 -0.32
CA LYS A 100 9.96 -10.36 -1.41
C LYS A 100 8.46 -10.08 -1.27
N VAL A 101 7.88 -9.43 -2.27
CA VAL A 101 6.45 -9.14 -2.35
C VAL A 101 5.78 -9.99 -3.43
N ASP A 102 4.52 -10.37 -3.19
CA ASP A 102 3.69 -11.06 -4.17
C ASP A 102 3.50 -10.22 -5.46
N PRO A 103 3.64 -10.80 -6.66
CA PRO A 103 3.50 -10.06 -7.91
C PRO A 103 2.16 -9.32 -8.07
N ALA A 104 1.05 -9.88 -7.59
CA ALA A 104 -0.25 -9.21 -7.67
C ALA A 104 -0.30 -7.97 -6.78
N LEU A 105 0.40 -7.98 -5.64
CA LEU A 105 0.52 -6.82 -4.78
C LEU A 105 1.45 -5.76 -5.41
N ASP A 106 2.56 -6.17 -6.04
CA ASP A 106 3.45 -5.28 -6.78
C ASP A 106 2.72 -4.54 -7.92
N HIS A 107 1.87 -5.25 -8.66
CA HIS A 107 1.00 -4.64 -9.68
C HIS A 107 0.03 -3.59 -9.09
N GLN A 108 -0.51 -3.83 -7.89
CA GLN A 108 -1.37 -2.86 -7.20
C GLN A 108 -0.58 -1.61 -6.75
N PHE A 109 0.64 -1.79 -6.24
CA PHE A 109 1.54 -0.68 -5.93
C PHE A 109 1.86 0.16 -7.17
N ALA A 110 2.09 -0.48 -8.33
CA ALA A 110 2.33 0.19 -9.61
C ALA A 110 1.10 0.96 -10.15
N ALA A 111 -0.12 0.52 -9.77
CA ALA A 111 -1.36 1.22 -10.04
C ALA A 111 -1.64 2.38 -9.05
N GLY A 112 -0.88 2.44 -7.95
CA GLY A 112 -1.04 3.43 -6.88
C GLY A 112 -2.24 3.20 -5.97
N ARG A 113 -2.92 2.05 -6.09
CA ARG A 113 -4.11 1.71 -5.30
C ARG A 113 -4.06 0.27 -4.85
N LEU A 114 -4.28 0.03 -3.57
CA LEU A 114 -4.33 -1.30 -2.96
C LEU A 114 -5.78 -1.68 -2.65
N TYR A 115 -6.12 -2.95 -2.81
CA TYR A 115 -7.39 -3.47 -2.29
C TYR A 115 -7.29 -3.73 -0.79
N ALA A 116 -8.30 -3.32 -0.05
CA ALA A 116 -8.41 -3.54 1.39
C ALA A 116 -9.85 -3.94 1.77
N CYS A 117 -9.97 -4.69 2.86
CA CYS A 117 -11.26 -5.04 3.45
C CYS A 117 -11.49 -4.21 4.72
N ILE A 118 -12.67 -3.61 4.86
CA ILE A 118 -13.07 -2.90 6.08
C ILE A 118 -13.47 -3.89 7.16
N SER A 119 -12.79 -3.91 8.29
CA SER A 119 -13.13 -4.79 9.42
C SER A 119 -14.02 -4.13 10.49
N SER A 120 -14.05 -2.80 10.54
CA SER A 120 -14.83 -1.99 11.49
C SER A 120 -16.27 -1.74 11.00
N ARG A 121 -17.09 -1.11 11.85
CA ARG A 121 -18.46 -0.64 11.56
C ARG A 121 -18.48 0.90 11.61
N PRO A 122 -18.14 1.58 10.50
CA PRO A 122 -18.10 3.04 10.42
C PRO A 122 -19.48 3.69 10.38
#